data_AF-A0A7G7SZ09-F1
#
_entry.id   AF-A0A7G7SZ09-F1
#
_cell.length_a   1.000
_cell.length_b   1.000
_cell.length_c   1.000
_cell.angle_alpha   90.00
_cell.angle_beta   90.00
_cell.angle_gamma   90.00
#
_symmetry.space_group_name_H-M   'P 1'
#
loop_
_entity.id
_entity.type
_entity.pdbx_description
1 polymer ?
#
loop_
_entity_poly.entity_id
_entity_poly.type
_entity_poly.pdbx_seq_one_letter_code
_entity_poly.pdbx_strand_id
1 'polypeptide(L)'
;MRATTRRRAPTCARRSAEPAAAAFYNGHLFAPLACHPPRTVMSDPDPDPATADPCPQAPQPPLPSDCCNSGCPLCVHDLYNDEVARYRQALAAWRLRHPEADTGA
;
A
#
# COMPACT_ATOMS: atom_id res chain seq x y z
N MET A 1 -28.52 57.73 6.17
CA MET A 1 -29.01 56.46 5.58
C MET A 1 -28.13 55.33 6.09
N ARG A 2 -28.62 54.51 7.02
CA ARG A 2 -27.88 53.40 7.64
C ARG A 2 -28.30 52.10 6.95
N ALA A 3 -27.39 51.42 6.25
CA ALA A 3 -27.63 50.09 5.72
C ALA A 3 -26.82 49.07 6.53
N THR A 4 -27.54 48.33 7.36
CA THR A 4 -27.08 47.27 8.24
C THR A 4 -26.89 45.96 7.47
N THR A 5 -25.70 45.36 7.65
CA THR A 5 -25.40 43.92 7.76
C THR A 5 -26.35 42.86 7.18
N ARG A 6 -25.80 41.97 6.34
CA ARG A 6 -25.82 40.51 6.61
C ARG A 6 -24.81 39.74 5.75
N ARG A 7 -23.74 39.27 6.38
CA ARG A 7 -23.00 38.06 5.98
C ARG A 7 -23.69 36.85 6.60
N ARG A 8 -23.97 35.81 5.81
CA ARG A 8 -24.11 34.36 6.18
C ARG A 8 -24.38 33.60 4.87
N ALA A 9 -23.42 32.86 4.31
CA ALA A 9 -22.93 31.51 4.67
C ALA A 9 -23.55 30.43 3.75
N PRO A 10 -22.80 29.34 3.45
CA PRO A 10 -22.94 28.54 2.25
C PRO A 10 -24.05 27.51 2.39
N THR A 11 -24.92 27.40 1.38
CA THR A 11 -25.91 26.33 1.32
C THR A 11 -25.21 25.01 1.04
N CYS A 12 -25.01 24.24 2.11
CA CYS A 12 -24.92 22.79 2.08
C CYS A 12 -26.25 22.25 1.55
N ALA A 13 -26.30 21.85 0.28
CA ALA A 13 -27.41 21.06 -0.24
C ALA A 13 -26.96 20.24 -1.46
N ARG A 14 -26.68 18.97 -1.15
CA ARG A 14 -27.17 17.82 -1.92
C ARG A 14 -26.46 17.49 -3.24
N ARG A 15 -25.42 16.67 -3.06
CA ARG A 15 -25.14 15.45 -3.82
C ARG A 15 -26.39 14.88 -4.50
N SER A 16 -26.44 14.98 -5.83
CA SER A 16 -27.20 14.10 -6.72
C SER A 16 -26.15 13.46 -7.62
N ALA A 17 -25.62 12.29 -7.27
CA ALA A 17 -26.15 11.01 -7.70
C ALA A 17 -26.15 10.88 -9.23
N GLU A 18 -24.98 10.51 -9.76
CA GLU A 18 -24.84 9.90 -11.08
C GLU A 18 -25.57 8.55 -11.09
N PRO A 19 -26.15 8.14 -12.23
CA PRO A 19 -25.98 6.75 -12.56
C PRO A 19 -25.65 6.47 -14.03
N ALA A 20 -24.72 5.52 -14.14
CA ALA A 20 -24.77 4.36 -15.01
C ALA A 20 -24.54 4.57 -16.51
N ALA A 21 -23.27 4.47 -16.90
CA ALA A 21 -22.89 3.89 -18.18
C ALA A 21 -21.68 2.98 -17.99
N ALA A 22 -21.92 1.66 -17.98
CA ALA A 22 -21.22 0.67 -18.80
C ALA A 22 -21.53 -0.74 -18.28
N ALA A 23 -22.31 -1.46 -19.08
CA ALA A 23 -22.59 -2.87 -18.94
C ALA A 23 -21.34 -3.70 -19.22
N PHE A 24 -20.86 -4.45 -18.22
CA PHE A 24 -20.00 -5.64 -18.31
C PHE A 24 -20.17 -6.31 -16.94
N TYR A 25 -20.64 -7.54 -16.76
CA TYR A 25 -20.17 -8.77 -17.37
C TYR A 25 -21.20 -9.89 -17.10
N ASN A 26 -21.45 -10.69 -18.14
CA ASN A 26 -22.05 -12.03 -18.18
C ASN A 26 -22.82 -12.57 -16.98
N GLY A 27 -24.12 -12.79 -17.22
CA GLY A 27 -24.97 -13.63 -16.39
C GLY A 27 -24.55 -15.09 -16.43
N HIS A 28 -24.22 -15.64 -15.26
CA HIS A 28 -24.40 -17.05 -14.98
C HIS A 28 -25.50 -17.20 -13.93
N LEU A 29 -26.68 -17.53 -14.44
CA LEU A 29 -27.76 -18.19 -13.74
C LEU A 29 -27.22 -19.49 -13.12
N PHE A 30 -27.01 -19.51 -11.81
CA PHE A 30 -26.97 -20.76 -11.02
C PHE A 30 -27.78 -20.57 -9.73
N ALA A 31 -28.61 -21.57 -9.45
CA ALA A 31 -29.84 -21.52 -8.66
C ALA A 31 -29.68 -21.35 -7.13
N PRO A 32 -30.75 -20.91 -6.42
CA PRO A 32 -30.73 -20.66 -4.97
C PRO A 32 -31.20 -21.88 -4.17
N LEU A 33 -30.39 -22.37 -3.22
CA LEU A 33 -30.80 -23.29 -2.14
C LEU A 33 -29.99 -23.00 -0.86
N ALA A 34 -30.58 -22.13 -0.06
CA ALA A 34 -30.62 -22.06 1.41
C ALA A 34 -29.48 -22.63 2.29
N CYS A 35 -29.00 -21.72 3.17
CA CYS A 35 -28.51 -21.96 4.54
C CYS A 35 -27.19 -22.72 4.74
N HIS A 36 -26.07 -22.07 4.42
CA HIS A 36 -24.92 -22.13 5.34
C HIS A 36 -24.69 -20.72 5.89
N PRO A 37 -24.77 -20.49 7.22
CA PRO A 37 -24.23 -19.24 7.75
C PRO A 37 -22.73 -19.26 7.44
N PRO A 38 -22.13 -18.18 6.90
CA PRO A 38 -20.69 -18.11 6.96
C PRO A 38 -20.34 -18.14 8.45
N ARG A 39 -19.58 -19.14 8.91
CA ARG A 39 -18.83 -19.02 10.16
C ARG A 39 -17.89 -17.83 9.96
N THR A 40 -18.40 -16.63 10.24
CA THR A 40 -17.58 -15.51 10.64
C THR A 40 -17.08 -15.87 12.02
N VAL A 41 -16.05 -16.73 12.04
CA VAL A 41 -14.96 -16.51 12.99
C VAL A 41 -14.56 -15.07 12.73
N MET A 42 -15.05 -14.19 13.59
CA MET A 42 -14.53 -12.86 13.74
C MET A 42 -13.05 -13.09 14.00
N SER A 43 -12.23 -12.95 12.96
CA SER A 43 -10.81 -12.77 13.14
C SER A 43 -10.70 -11.48 13.95
N ASP A 44 -10.48 -11.62 15.25
CA ASP A 44 -9.83 -10.57 16.02
C ASP A 44 -8.66 -10.08 15.17
N PRO A 45 -8.52 -8.77 14.90
CA PRO A 45 -7.36 -8.27 14.22
C PRO A 45 -6.18 -8.54 15.16
N ASP A 46 -5.45 -9.63 14.90
CA ASP A 46 -4.06 -9.77 15.34
C ASP A 46 -3.40 -8.43 15.01
N PRO A 47 -2.73 -7.76 15.97
CA PRO A 47 -2.07 -6.49 15.69
C PRO A 47 -1.06 -6.77 14.58
N ASP A 48 -1.43 -6.32 13.38
CA ASP A 48 -0.65 -6.56 12.18
C ASP A 48 0.79 -6.08 12.48
N PRO A 49 1.82 -6.91 12.29
CA PRO A 49 3.20 -6.49 12.52
C PRO A 49 3.57 -5.27 11.67
N ALA A 50 2.79 -4.88 10.65
CA ALA A 50 2.89 -3.61 9.95
C ALA A 50 2.61 -2.37 10.84
N THR A 51 2.04 -2.55 12.03
CA THR A 51 1.92 -1.48 13.05
C THR A 51 3.27 -1.21 13.72
N ALA A 52 4.16 -2.21 13.79
CA ALA A 52 5.55 -2.00 14.16
C ALA A 52 6.32 -1.58 12.91
N ASP A 53 7.01 -0.43 12.93
CA ASP A 53 7.89 0.00 11.85
C ASP A 53 9.15 -0.88 11.84
N PRO A 54 9.17 -1.99 11.07
CA PRO A 54 10.20 -3.00 11.21
C PRO A 54 11.46 -2.56 10.48
N CYS A 55 12.62 -3.05 10.92
CA CYS A 55 13.87 -2.75 10.24
C CYS A 55 13.82 -3.29 8.79
N PRO A 56 14.14 -2.46 7.79
CA PRO A 56 14.17 -2.92 6.41
C PRO A 56 15.16 -4.08 6.25
N GLN A 57 14.85 -5.02 5.37
CA GLN A 57 15.68 -6.18 5.10
C GLN A 57 16.58 -5.93 3.89
N ALA A 58 17.83 -6.38 3.98
CA ALA A 58 18.78 -6.24 2.89
C ALA A 58 18.40 -7.20 1.73
N PRO A 59 18.52 -6.75 0.46
CA PRO A 59 18.28 -7.63 -0.67
C PRO A 59 19.38 -8.70 -0.77
N GLN A 60 18.99 -9.89 -1.24
CA GLN A 60 19.92 -10.99 -1.43
C GLN A 60 20.81 -10.74 -2.66
N PRO A 61 22.14 -10.90 -2.55
CA PRO A 61 23.02 -10.74 -3.70
C PRO A 61 22.74 -11.81 -4.77
N PRO A 62 22.73 -11.44 -6.06
CA PRO A 62 22.58 -12.39 -7.15
C PRO A 62 23.80 -13.31 -7.26
N LEU A 63 23.59 -14.53 -7.74
CA LEU A 63 24.67 -15.46 -8.00
C LEU A 63 25.47 -15.04 -9.25
N PRO A 64 26.75 -15.41 -9.36
CA PRO A 64 27.52 -15.17 -10.58
C PRO A 64 26.91 -15.80 -11.83
N SER A 65 26.18 -16.92 -11.66
CA SER A 65 25.46 -17.62 -12.72
C SER A 65 24.21 -16.88 -13.23
N ASP A 66 23.68 -15.93 -12.43
CA ASP A 66 22.51 -15.14 -12.82
C ASP A 66 22.89 -14.02 -13.80
N CYS A 67 24.18 -13.66 -13.85
CA CYS A 67 24.73 -12.75 -14.85
C CYS A 67 25.04 -13.50 -16.14
N CYS A 68 24.43 -13.07 -17.25
CA CYS A 68 24.66 -13.65 -18.58
C CYS A 68 26.09 -13.41 -19.12
N ASN A 69 26.86 -12.47 -18.54
CA ASN A 69 28.24 -12.11 -18.93
C ASN A 69 28.44 -11.78 -20.42
N SER A 70 27.36 -11.54 -21.17
CA SER A 70 27.38 -11.34 -22.62
C SER A 70 27.15 -9.87 -23.01
N GLY A 71 27.17 -8.95 -22.04
CA GLY A 71 26.90 -7.52 -22.26
C GLY A 71 25.41 -7.20 -22.47
N CYS A 72 24.51 -7.93 -21.81
CA CYS A 72 23.08 -7.62 -21.87
C CYS A 72 22.80 -6.18 -21.38
N PRO A 73 21.85 -5.46 -22.01
CA PRO A 73 21.53 -4.09 -21.65
C PRO A 73 20.89 -3.93 -20.27
N LEU A 74 20.42 -5.03 -19.67
CA LEU A 74 19.91 -5.07 -18.31
C LEU A 74 20.68 -6.14 -17.52
N CYS A 75 21.58 -5.69 -16.63
CA CYS A 75 22.38 -6.59 -15.79
C CYS A 75 21.68 -6.81 -14.43
N VAL A 76 21.68 -8.05 -13.94
CA VAL A 76 21.14 -8.38 -12.61
C VAL A 76 21.91 -7.65 -11.50
N HIS A 77 23.21 -7.43 -11.68
CA HIS A 77 24.01 -6.68 -10.73
C HIS A 77 23.61 -5.20 -10.68
N ASP A 78 23.21 -4.61 -11.79
CA ASP A 78 22.75 -3.21 -11.82
C ASP A 78 21.42 -3.07 -11.07
N LEU A 79 20.47 -3.98 -11.33
CA LEU A 79 19.20 -4.04 -10.58
C LEU A 79 19.42 -4.24 -9.08
N TYR A 80 20.34 -5.15 -8.71
CA TYR A 80 20.71 -5.37 -7.31
C TYR A 80 21.31 -4.12 -6.68
N ASN A 81 22.20 -3.42 -7.38
CA ASN A 81 22.82 -2.19 -6.89
C ASN A 81 21.77 -1.09 -6.63
N ASP A 82 20.78 -0.95 -7.51
CA ASP A 82 19.66 -0.03 -7.34
C ASP A 82 18.81 -0.39 -6.12
N GLU A 83 18.53 -1.68 -5.93
CA GLU A 83 17.77 -2.17 -4.76
C GLU A 83 18.55 -1.95 -3.46
N VAL A 84 19.86 -2.21 -3.44
CA VAL A 84 20.75 -1.90 -2.32
C VAL A 84 20.77 -0.40 -2.01
N ALA A 85 20.76 0.46 -3.03
CA ALA A 85 20.70 1.91 -2.82
C ALA A 85 19.39 2.31 -2.12
N ARG A 86 18.26 1.77 -2.57
CA ARG A 86 16.94 1.98 -1.92
C ARG A 86 16.91 1.45 -0.50
N TYR A 87 17.46 0.26 -0.27
CA TYR A 87 17.59 -0.34 1.05
C TYR A 87 18.37 0.56 2.01
N ARG A 88 19.53 1.09 1.58
CA ARG A 88 20.36 1.98 2.40
C ARG A 88 19.61 3.26 2.79
N GLN A 89 18.84 3.84 1.87
CA GLN A 89 18.01 5.01 2.16
C GLN A 89 16.91 4.69 3.18
N ALA A 90 16.22 3.55 3.01
CA ALA A 90 15.20 3.10 3.95
C ALA A 90 15.79 2.83 5.33
N LEU A 91 16.95 2.18 5.40
CA LEU A 91 17.65 1.86 6.65
C LEU A 91 18.08 3.14 7.37
N ALA A 92 18.61 4.12 6.65
CA ALA A 92 18.96 5.42 7.23
C ALA A 92 17.73 6.12 7.81
N ALA A 93 16.62 6.16 7.07
CA ALA A 93 15.37 6.76 7.56
C ALA A 93 14.81 6.01 8.77
N TRP A 94 14.94 4.69 8.80
CA TRP A 94 14.54 3.86 9.94
C TRP A 94 15.40 4.16 11.17
N ARG A 95 16.72 4.21 11.04
CA ARG A 95 17.64 4.54 12.16
C ARG A 95 17.35 5.91 12.79
N LEU A 96 16.89 6.88 12.02
CA LEU A 96 16.48 8.19 12.56
C LEU A 96 15.22 8.10 13.45
N ARG A 97 14.33 7.15 13.17
CA ARG A 97 13.12 6.91 13.97
C ARG A 97 13.37 5.97 15.15
N HIS A 98 14.42 5.14 15.08
CA HIS A 98 14.79 4.11 16.06
C HIS A 98 16.22 4.32 16.61
N PRO A 99 16.49 5.42 17.36
CA PRO A 99 17.81 5.68 17.94
C PRO A 99 18.26 4.61 18.95
N GLU A 100 17.33 3.90 19.59
CA GLU A 100 17.59 2.80 20.50
C GLU A 100 18.24 1.59 19.83
N ALA A 101 17.97 1.37 18.53
CA ALA A 101 18.52 0.24 17.79
C ALA A 101 20.02 0.37 17.52
N ASP A 102 20.56 1.60 17.53
CA ASP A 102 22.00 1.88 17.38
C ASP A 102 22.76 1.70 18.70
N THR A 103 22.07 1.82 19.85
CA THR A 103 22.68 1.75 21.19
C THR A 103 23.02 0.33 21.62
N GLY A 104 22.45 -0.69 20.96
CA GLY A 104 22.59 -2.11 21.31
C GLY A 104 23.47 -2.95 20.38
N ALA A 105 24.17 -2.34 19.43
CA ALA A 105 25.10 -3.00 18.49
C ALA A 105 26.56 -2.85 18.94
#